data_AF-A0A4D4IXY8-F1
#
_entry.id   AF-A0A4D4IXY8-F1
#
_cell.length_a   1.000
_cell.length_b   1.000
_cell.length_c   1.000
_cell.angle_alpha   90.00
_cell.angle_beta   90.00
_cell.angle_gamma   90.00
#
_symmetry.space_group_name_H-M   'P 1'
#
loop_
_entity.id
_entity.type
_entity.pdbx_description
1 polymer ?
#
loop_
_entity_poly.entity_id
_entity_poly.type
_entity_poly.pdbx_seq_one_letter_code
_entity_poly.pdbx_strand_id
1 'polypeptide(L)'
;MSWTTLHLTVVTPLFSGDDPARETGSPVRVPSIRGALRFWFRAVAAGHGVTDLKELFRQEEEVFGSTARRSRIALRVREQPLAAGRGSRPDWATYSPGRRDRFCGAQYLLGQGLWSYRDGLTRDYVHPGRTFDLDVRFGDDETVNGRFMLALWAWLTYGGLGARTRRGFGQLACARVTAGRLPGRWREADLTTTRTAGEWAALGERAVPTEIQAKSPLGDWRLLEGQPDEAEPLPEFPVLAPRWWFGRMLHGTPTSLDAALDLAGREWRAFRAVVDPGGPIGDDTRSPEWRHVIHGDETEYPIAALGLPVGYYSAKRGRGPFKATVEPALNGAPLRRASPVWLRPVFLGRDRTGRETWGVFTHAFWARLLPDGADLRMTGSRTRDLPAPDEATVERAVQDWCDDHDRLPRNFYPRP
;
A
#
# COMPACT_ATOMS: atom_id res chain seq x y z
N MET A 1 -6.63 21.50 -26.47
CA MET A 1 -5.55 20.69 -25.86
C MET A 1 -5.56 19.28 -26.42
N SER A 2 -4.38 18.73 -26.70
CA SER A 2 -4.19 17.34 -27.15
C SER A 2 -4.22 16.35 -25.97
N TRP A 3 -4.46 15.08 -26.28
CA TRP A 3 -4.30 13.98 -25.33
C TRP A 3 -2.84 13.53 -25.29
N THR A 4 -2.32 13.28 -24.10
CA THR A 4 -1.03 12.63 -23.86
C THR A 4 -1.29 11.20 -23.39
N THR A 5 -0.70 10.21 -24.04
CA THR A 5 -0.94 8.80 -23.75
C THR A 5 0.22 8.21 -22.96
N LEU A 6 -0.06 7.68 -21.77
CA LEU A 6 0.87 6.92 -20.96
C LEU A 6 0.62 5.44 -21.19
N HIS A 7 1.63 4.72 -21.65
CA HIS A 7 1.55 3.29 -21.86
C HIS A 7 1.98 2.59 -20.58
N LEU A 8 1.01 2.06 -19.83
CA LEU A 8 1.23 1.47 -18.52
C LEU A 8 1.33 -0.05 -18.62
N THR A 9 2.26 -0.63 -17.87
CA THR A 9 2.46 -2.07 -17.72
C THR A 9 2.11 -2.47 -16.29
N VAL A 10 1.36 -3.56 -16.14
CA VAL A 10 1.10 -4.19 -14.85
C VAL A 10 2.38 -4.90 -14.38
N VAL A 11 2.95 -4.46 -13.26
CA VAL A 11 4.21 -5.00 -12.73
C VAL A 11 3.96 -6.16 -11.77
N THR A 12 2.92 -6.06 -10.93
CA THR A 12 2.53 -7.11 -9.99
C THR A 12 1.05 -7.46 -10.17
N PRO A 13 0.59 -8.68 -9.79
CA PRO A 13 -0.77 -9.14 -10.06
C PRO A 13 -1.82 -8.10 -9.66
N LEU A 14 -2.66 -7.68 -10.62
CA LEU A 14 -3.62 -6.59 -10.43
C LEU A 14 -5.03 -7.15 -10.24
N PHE A 15 -5.50 -7.13 -8.99
CA PHE A 15 -6.86 -7.50 -8.62
C PHE A 15 -7.76 -6.25 -8.62
N SER A 16 -8.33 -5.93 -9.77
CA SER A 16 -9.16 -4.74 -9.97
C SER A 16 -10.36 -5.05 -10.86
N GLY A 17 -11.33 -4.13 -10.91
CA GLY A 17 -12.62 -4.34 -11.57
C GLY A 17 -13.77 -4.46 -10.55
N ASP A 18 -14.99 -4.58 -11.09
CA ASP A 18 -16.22 -4.57 -10.30
C ASP A 18 -16.35 -5.78 -9.36
N ASP A 19 -17.49 -5.79 -8.65
CA ASP A 19 -17.96 -6.88 -7.82
C ASP A 19 -17.58 -8.23 -8.46
N PRO A 20 -16.90 -9.13 -7.72
CA PRO A 20 -16.63 -10.49 -8.19
C PRO A 20 -17.86 -11.21 -8.77
N ALA A 21 -19.08 -10.79 -8.42
CA ALA A 21 -20.35 -11.32 -8.91
C ALA A 21 -20.86 -10.68 -10.22
N ARG A 22 -20.28 -9.58 -10.69
CA ARG A 22 -20.67 -8.89 -11.93
C ARG A 22 -19.47 -8.78 -12.86
N GLU A 23 -19.39 -9.72 -13.80
CA GLU A 23 -18.36 -9.77 -14.85
C GLU A 23 -18.53 -8.60 -15.83
N THR A 24 -18.05 -7.41 -15.48
CA THR A 24 -18.16 -6.22 -16.35
C THR A 24 -16.99 -6.07 -17.33
N GLY A 25 -16.04 -7.01 -17.35
CA GLY A 25 -14.94 -7.06 -18.32
C GLY A 25 -13.94 -5.89 -18.28
N SER A 26 -14.05 -4.98 -17.30
CA SER A 26 -13.26 -3.74 -17.22
C SER A 26 -12.40 -3.69 -15.94
N PRO A 27 -11.24 -4.37 -15.91
CA PRO A 27 -10.40 -4.40 -14.71
C PRO A 27 -9.78 -3.05 -14.38
N VAL A 28 -9.59 -2.15 -15.36
CA VAL A 28 -8.97 -0.84 -15.14
C VAL A 28 -10.00 0.27 -15.34
N ARG A 29 -10.53 0.80 -14.24
CA ARG A 29 -11.57 1.84 -14.24
C ARG A 29 -10.98 3.22 -13.96
N VAL A 30 -11.38 4.22 -14.76
CA VAL A 30 -11.00 5.63 -14.54
C VAL A 30 -11.38 6.13 -13.13
N PRO A 31 -12.56 5.83 -12.55
CA PRO A 31 -12.87 6.18 -11.17
C PRO A 31 -11.87 5.62 -10.15
N SER A 32 -11.40 4.38 -10.33
CA SER A 32 -10.41 3.76 -9.45
C SER A 32 -9.05 4.45 -9.57
N ILE A 33 -8.63 4.81 -10.80
CA ILE A 33 -7.43 5.61 -11.05
C ILE A 33 -7.55 6.99 -10.37
N ARG A 34 -8.69 7.67 -10.50
CA ARG A 34 -8.95 8.95 -9.81
C ARG A 34 -8.87 8.80 -8.30
N GLY A 35 -9.38 7.72 -7.72
CA GLY A 35 -9.28 7.45 -6.29
C GLY A 35 -7.83 7.31 -5.83
N ALA A 36 -6.99 6.59 -6.58
CA ALA A 36 -5.57 6.46 -6.28
C ALA A 36 -4.82 7.80 -6.43
N LEU A 37 -5.06 8.54 -7.50
CA LEU A 37 -4.47 9.86 -7.73
C LEU A 37 -4.88 10.87 -6.65
N ARG A 38 -6.14 10.87 -6.20
CA ARG A 38 -6.60 11.74 -5.10
C ARG A 38 -5.92 11.41 -3.77
N PHE A 39 -5.74 10.13 -3.46
CA PHE A 39 -4.96 9.72 -2.28
C PHE A 39 -3.54 10.28 -2.34
N TRP A 40 -2.84 10.05 -3.46
CA TRP A 40 -1.46 10.51 -3.61
C TRP A 40 -1.36 12.03 -3.67
N PHE A 41 -2.30 12.71 -4.31
CA PHE A 41 -2.42 14.17 -4.29
C PHE A 41 -2.49 14.69 -2.85
N ARG A 42 -3.36 14.13 -2.01
CA ARG A 42 -3.45 14.57 -0.62
C ARG A 42 -2.14 14.37 0.13
N ALA A 43 -1.50 13.22 -0.05
CA ALA A 43 -0.21 12.93 0.60
C ALA A 43 0.89 13.88 0.14
N VAL A 44 1.01 14.19 -1.16
CA VAL A 44 2.02 15.15 -1.65
C VAL A 44 1.69 16.59 -1.27
N ALA A 45 0.42 17.01 -1.35
CA ALA A 45 -0.01 18.36 -0.97
C ALA A 45 0.30 18.64 0.50
N ALA A 46 -0.02 17.67 1.38
CA ALA A 46 0.32 17.71 2.79
C ALA A 46 1.83 17.82 3.00
N GLY A 47 2.60 17.00 2.29
CA GLY A 47 4.07 17.05 2.32
C GLY A 47 4.64 18.37 1.81
N HIS A 48 3.83 19.18 1.12
CA HIS A 48 4.17 20.50 0.63
C HIS A 48 3.49 21.66 1.40
N GLY A 49 3.11 21.42 2.65
CA GLY A 49 2.62 22.46 3.56
C GLY A 49 1.11 22.68 3.57
N VAL A 50 0.33 21.87 2.85
CA VAL A 50 -1.14 21.96 2.86
C VAL A 50 -1.71 21.08 3.98
N THR A 51 -1.70 21.59 5.21
CA THR A 51 -2.11 20.84 6.42
C THR A 51 -3.56 21.09 6.84
N ASP A 52 -4.17 22.21 6.44
CA ASP A 52 -5.60 22.47 6.70
C ASP A 52 -6.49 21.61 5.78
N LEU A 53 -7.45 20.90 6.38
CA LEU A 53 -8.35 19.98 5.66
C LEU A 53 -9.23 20.68 4.63
N LYS A 54 -9.71 21.90 4.92
CA LYS A 54 -10.59 22.63 4.01
C LYS A 54 -9.81 23.10 2.79
N GLU A 55 -8.59 23.59 3.01
CA GLU A 55 -7.68 24.00 1.94
C GLU A 55 -7.24 22.79 1.11
N LEU A 56 -6.90 21.67 1.74
CA LEU A 56 -6.56 20.42 1.05
C LEU A 56 -7.69 19.96 0.14
N PHE A 57 -8.93 19.97 0.65
CA PHE A 57 -10.11 19.61 -0.11
C PHE A 57 -10.34 20.57 -1.28
N ARG A 58 -10.25 21.88 -1.04
CA ARG A 58 -10.40 22.94 -2.07
C ARG A 58 -9.39 22.73 -3.22
N GLN A 59 -8.13 22.47 -2.90
CA GLN A 59 -7.09 22.21 -3.92
C GLN A 59 -7.28 20.86 -4.61
N GLU A 60 -7.76 19.82 -3.93
CA GLU A 60 -8.12 18.54 -4.57
C GLU A 60 -9.23 18.73 -5.61
N GLU A 61 -10.26 19.54 -5.29
CA GLU A 61 -11.35 19.86 -6.21
C GLU A 61 -10.88 20.69 -7.42
N GLU A 62 -9.89 21.56 -7.27
CA GLU A 62 -9.29 22.32 -8.38
C GLU A 62 -8.73 21.40 -9.47
N VAL A 63 -8.07 20.31 -9.05
CA VAL A 63 -7.44 19.34 -9.95
C VAL A 63 -8.46 18.32 -10.46
N PHE A 64 -9.11 17.61 -9.55
CA PHE A 64 -9.92 16.43 -9.85
C PHE A 64 -11.40 16.73 -10.03
N GLY A 65 -11.85 17.96 -9.78
CA GLY A 65 -13.26 18.31 -9.78
C GLY A 65 -14.03 17.70 -8.61
N SER A 66 -15.30 18.08 -8.53
CA SER A 66 -16.29 17.65 -7.54
C SER A 66 -17.66 17.46 -8.19
N THR A 67 -18.70 17.27 -7.37
CA THR A 67 -20.09 17.26 -7.85
C THR A 67 -20.52 18.63 -8.40
N ALA A 68 -19.93 19.72 -7.90
CA ALA A 68 -20.23 21.09 -8.32
C ALA A 68 -19.24 21.64 -9.38
N ARG A 69 -18.03 21.07 -9.47
CA ARG A 69 -16.96 21.59 -10.34
C ARG A 69 -16.44 20.52 -11.29
N ARG A 70 -16.42 20.81 -12.59
CA ARG A 70 -15.78 19.92 -13.58
C ARG A 70 -14.27 19.83 -13.35
N SER A 71 -13.72 18.62 -13.44
CA SER A 71 -12.27 18.38 -13.39
C SER A 71 -11.54 19.06 -14.56
N ARG A 72 -10.42 19.72 -14.26
CA ARG A 72 -9.53 20.33 -15.26
C ARG A 72 -8.69 19.29 -16.00
N ILE A 73 -8.50 18.12 -15.41
CA ILE A 73 -7.79 16.99 -16.02
C ILE A 73 -8.80 15.92 -16.47
N ALA A 74 -8.78 15.56 -17.75
CA ALA A 74 -9.58 14.45 -18.25
C ALA A 74 -8.74 13.17 -18.37
N LEU A 75 -9.34 12.05 -18.01
CA LEU A 75 -8.70 10.73 -18.04
C LEU A 75 -9.56 9.78 -18.87
N ARG A 76 -8.93 8.95 -19.71
CA ARG A 76 -9.58 7.87 -20.44
C ARG A 76 -8.67 6.64 -20.49
N VAL A 77 -9.27 5.46 -20.38
CA VAL A 77 -8.59 4.19 -20.68
C VAL A 77 -9.17 3.68 -22.00
N ARG A 78 -8.34 3.50 -23.03
CA ARG A 78 -8.80 3.08 -24.37
C ARG A 78 -9.06 1.59 -24.44
N GLU A 79 -8.09 0.82 -23.97
CA GLU A 79 -8.07 -0.64 -24.08
C GLU A 79 -7.98 -1.25 -22.70
N GLN A 80 -8.84 -2.23 -22.44
CA GLN A 80 -8.83 -2.96 -21.19
C GLN A 80 -7.90 -4.17 -21.31
N PRO A 81 -7.01 -4.38 -20.33
CA PRO A 81 -6.25 -5.62 -20.28
C PRO A 81 -7.19 -6.77 -19.87
N LEU A 82 -6.88 -7.99 -20.29
CA LEU A 82 -7.63 -9.17 -19.87
C LEU A 82 -7.34 -9.50 -18.40
N ALA A 83 -8.39 -9.77 -17.63
CA ALA A 83 -8.29 -10.35 -16.29
C ALA A 83 -8.80 -11.79 -16.32
N ALA A 84 -8.06 -12.72 -15.71
CA ALA A 84 -8.42 -14.12 -15.60
C ALA A 84 -7.78 -14.75 -14.35
N GLY A 85 -8.11 -16.01 -14.05
CA GLY A 85 -7.42 -16.81 -13.05
C GLY A 85 -8.19 -17.01 -11.73
N ARG A 86 -9.46 -16.62 -11.63
CA ARG A 86 -10.32 -17.08 -10.54
C ARG A 86 -10.37 -18.61 -10.49
N GLY A 87 -10.35 -19.17 -9.29
CA GLY A 87 -10.34 -20.62 -9.07
C GLY A 87 -8.96 -21.27 -9.31
N SER A 88 -7.99 -20.52 -9.84
CA SER A 88 -6.66 -21.05 -10.10
C SER A 88 -5.76 -21.00 -8.86
N ARG A 89 -4.69 -21.79 -8.91
CA ARG A 89 -3.62 -21.83 -7.90
C ARG A 89 -2.28 -21.61 -8.60
N PRO A 90 -1.94 -20.36 -8.95
CA PRO A 90 -0.73 -20.10 -9.70
C PRO A 90 0.51 -20.37 -8.85
N ASP A 91 1.61 -20.73 -9.50
CA ASP A 91 2.88 -21.08 -8.85
C ASP A 91 3.38 -19.95 -7.92
N TRP A 92 3.23 -18.70 -8.36
CA TRP A 92 3.61 -17.51 -7.58
C TRP A 92 2.82 -17.35 -6.27
N ALA A 93 1.65 -18.01 -6.13
CA ALA A 93 0.78 -17.96 -4.94
C ALA A 93 0.70 -19.31 -4.20
N THR A 94 1.59 -20.25 -4.51
CA THR A 94 1.65 -21.57 -3.88
C THR A 94 3.06 -21.90 -3.41
N TYR A 95 3.19 -22.93 -2.57
CA TYR A 95 4.51 -23.41 -2.17
C TYR A 95 5.09 -24.29 -3.28
N SER A 96 6.38 -24.14 -3.57
CA SER A 96 7.07 -25.01 -4.54
C SER A 96 7.19 -26.44 -3.99
N PRO A 97 6.91 -27.48 -4.81
CA PRO A 97 7.21 -28.86 -4.46
C PRO A 97 8.70 -29.00 -4.11
N GLY A 98 9.03 -29.52 -2.92
CA GLY A 98 10.41 -29.74 -2.47
C GLY A 98 10.95 -28.75 -1.43
N ARG A 99 10.23 -27.67 -1.09
CA ARG A 99 10.58 -26.86 0.09
C ARG A 99 10.14 -27.54 1.40
N ARG A 100 10.96 -27.43 2.44
CA ARG A 100 10.67 -28.00 3.76
C ARG A 100 9.56 -27.23 4.50
N ASP A 101 9.41 -25.94 4.26
CA ASP A 101 8.38 -25.10 4.87
C ASP A 101 7.16 -24.93 3.95
N ARG A 102 5.96 -25.23 4.44
CA ARG A 102 4.70 -25.13 3.66
C ARG A 102 4.15 -23.70 3.62
N PHE A 103 5.02 -22.69 3.58
CA PHE A 103 4.63 -21.28 3.60
C PHE A 103 4.94 -20.60 2.26
N CYS A 104 4.01 -19.75 1.81
CA CYS A 104 4.16 -18.88 0.65
C CYS A 104 3.78 -17.46 1.07
N GLY A 105 4.74 -16.54 1.03
CA GLY A 105 4.56 -15.14 1.41
C GLY A 105 3.53 -14.44 0.51
N ALA A 106 3.58 -14.67 -0.80
CA ALA A 106 2.60 -14.09 -1.73
C ALA A 106 1.15 -14.51 -1.37
N GLN A 107 0.94 -15.79 -1.04
CA GLN A 107 -0.35 -16.31 -0.57
C GLN A 107 -0.81 -15.59 0.71
N TYR A 108 0.10 -15.37 1.67
CA TYR A 108 -0.20 -14.63 2.89
C TYR A 108 -0.62 -13.19 2.60
N LEU A 109 0.08 -12.52 1.67
CA LEU A 109 -0.22 -11.15 1.27
C LEU A 109 -1.58 -11.01 0.56
N LEU A 110 -2.06 -12.03 -0.16
CA LEU A 110 -3.41 -12.06 -0.75
C LEU A 110 -4.50 -12.01 0.34
N GLY A 111 -4.28 -12.74 1.44
CA GLY A 111 -5.20 -12.88 2.56
C GLY A 111 -6.59 -13.41 2.18
N GLN A 112 -7.50 -13.39 3.15
CA GLN A 112 -8.80 -14.05 3.05
C GLN A 112 -9.74 -13.47 1.98
N GLY A 113 -9.49 -12.24 1.53
CA GLY A 113 -10.32 -11.60 0.51
C GLY A 113 -10.00 -12.02 -0.92
N LEU A 114 -8.76 -12.44 -1.20
CA LEU A 114 -8.29 -12.81 -2.54
C LEU A 114 -7.88 -14.29 -2.66
N TRP A 115 -7.80 -15.02 -1.54
CA TRP A 115 -7.39 -16.43 -1.50
C TRP A 115 -8.30 -17.29 -0.63
N SER A 116 -8.63 -18.48 -1.14
CA SER A 116 -9.34 -19.56 -0.46
C SER A 116 -8.47 -20.81 -0.44
N TYR A 117 -8.32 -21.47 0.71
CA TYR A 117 -7.59 -22.74 0.80
C TYR A 117 -8.28 -23.88 0.04
N ARG A 118 -9.58 -23.78 -0.20
CA ARG A 118 -10.34 -24.76 -0.99
C ARG A 118 -10.23 -24.44 -2.48
N ASP A 119 -10.46 -23.18 -2.85
CA ASP A 119 -10.74 -22.79 -4.24
C ASP A 119 -9.59 -22.03 -4.91
N GLY A 120 -8.48 -21.72 -4.23
CA GLY A 120 -7.40 -20.89 -4.78
C GLY A 120 -7.78 -19.40 -4.83
N LEU A 121 -7.42 -18.72 -5.91
CA LEU A 121 -7.75 -17.29 -6.11
C LEU A 121 -9.27 -17.08 -6.15
N THR A 122 -9.76 -16.13 -5.36
CA THR A 122 -11.21 -15.84 -5.28
C THR A 122 -11.69 -14.85 -6.35
N ARG A 123 -10.76 -14.21 -7.07
CA ARG A 123 -11.03 -13.22 -8.11
C ARG A 123 -10.06 -13.38 -9.28
N ASP A 124 -10.51 -12.97 -10.45
CA ASP A 124 -9.65 -12.76 -11.61
C ASP A 124 -8.67 -11.60 -11.35
N TYR A 125 -7.52 -11.67 -12.03
CA TYR A 125 -6.51 -10.63 -11.98
C TYR A 125 -5.92 -10.38 -13.36
N VAL A 126 -5.41 -9.17 -13.57
CA VAL A 126 -4.60 -8.86 -14.74
C VAL A 126 -3.17 -9.34 -14.46
N HIS A 127 -2.67 -10.20 -15.34
CA HIS A 127 -1.34 -10.80 -15.19
C HIS A 127 -0.22 -9.75 -15.31
N PRO A 128 0.89 -9.87 -14.54
CA PRO A 128 2.11 -9.10 -14.78
C PRO A 128 2.56 -9.13 -16.24
N GLY A 129 3.04 -8.00 -16.76
CA GLY A 129 3.46 -7.81 -18.15
C GLY A 129 2.34 -7.39 -19.12
N ARG A 130 1.06 -7.47 -18.72
CA ARG A 130 -0.04 -6.92 -19.54
C ARG A 130 0.00 -5.39 -19.51
N THR A 131 -0.40 -4.79 -20.63
CA THR A 131 -0.37 -3.34 -20.82
C THR A 131 -1.77 -2.76 -21.00
N PHE A 132 -1.89 -1.46 -20.74
CA PHE A 132 -3.05 -0.64 -21.12
C PHE A 132 -2.64 0.83 -21.26
N ASP A 133 -3.45 1.58 -22.01
CA ASP A 133 -3.18 2.99 -22.29
C ASP A 133 -4.05 3.91 -21.43
N LEU A 134 -3.39 4.79 -20.67
CA LEU A 134 -4.02 5.89 -19.95
C LEU A 134 -3.82 7.18 -20.73
N ASP A 135 -4.89 7.68 -21.35
CA ASP A 135 -4.89 9.01 -21.93
C ASP A 135 -5.18 10.06 -20.85
N VAL A 136 -4.34 11.10 -20.82
CA VAL A 136 -4.47 12.26 -19.96
C VAL A 136 -4.60 13.50 -20.85
N ARG A 137 -5.62 14.32 -20.60
CA ARG A 137 -5.71 15.66 -21.17
C ARG A 137 -5.58 16.67 -20.04
N PHE A 138 -4.46 17.38 -20.07
CA PHE A 138 -4.12 18.47 -19.16
C PHE A 138 -5.01 19.70 -19.38
N GLY A 139 -5.13 20.58 -18.38
CA GLY A 139 -5.85 21.85 -18.49
C GLY A 139 -4.94 23.01 -18.91
N ASP A 140 -5.46 24.23 -18.96
CA ASP A 140 -4.67 25.44 -19.33
C ASP A 140 -3.82 25.98 -18.17
N ASP A 141 -4.06 25.49 -16.95
CA ASP A 141 -3.41 25.97 -15.73
C ASP A 141 -2.22 25.09 -15.36
N GLU A 142 -1.01 25.62 -15.58
CA GLU A 142 0.24 24.91 -15.31
C GLU A 142 0.47 24.57 -13.84
N THR A 143 -0.12 25.33 -12.90
CA THR A 143 -0.04 24.99 -11.47
C THR A 143 -0.88 23.75 -11.16
N VAL A 144 -2.11 23.70 -11.69
CA VAL A 144 -2.99 22.53 -11.58
C VAL A 144 -2.36 21.31 -12.25
N ASN A 145 -1.77 21.49 -13.44
CA ASN A 145 -1.07 20.44 -14.17
C ASN A 145 0.16 19.94 -13.37
N GLY A 146 0.95 20.84 -12.79
CA GLY A 146 2.11 20.52 -11.96
C GLY A 146 1.75 19.68 -10.73
N ARG A 147 0.71 20.09 -9.99
CA ARG A 147 0.20 19.34 -8.82
C ARG A 147 -0.34 17.97 -9.22
N PHE A 148 -1.05 17.87 -10.35
CA PHE A 148 -1.48 16.58 -10.89
C PHE A 148 -0.30 15.68 -11.24
N MET A 149 0.72 16.21 -11.91
CA MET A 149 1.90 15.44 -12.30
C MET A 149 2.69 14.92 -11.09
N LEU A 150 2.79 15.71 -10.02
CA LEU A 150 3.42 15.28 -8.78
C LEU A 150 2.64 14.12 -8.13
N ALA A 151 1.31 14.19 -8.10
CA ALA A 151 0.45 13.10 -7.63
C ALA A 151 0.55 11.85 -8.51
N LEU A 152 0.63 12.01 -9.84
CA LEU A 152 0.82 10.92 -10.81
C LEU A 152 2.17 10.23 -10.61
N TRP A 153 3.24 11.01 -10.45
CA TRP A 153 4.58 10.48 -10.16
C TRP A 153 4.60 9.71 -8.85
N ALA A 154 4.03 10.26 -7.77
CA ALA A 154 3.97 9.60 -6.48
C ALA A 154 3.13 8.31 -6.54
N TRP A 155 2.02 8.33 -7.28
CA TRP A 155 1.19 7.15 -7.50
C TRP A 155 1.94 6.04 -8.25
N LEU A 156 2.63 6.34 -9.34
CA LEU A 156 3.40 5.34 -10.09
C LEU A 156 4.63 4.85 -9.30
N THR A 157 5.27 5.73 -8.53
CA THR A 157 6.46 5.40 -7.74
C THR A 157 6.10 4.53 -6.53
N TYR A 158 5.15 4.96 -5.70
CA TYR A 158 4.87 4.37 -4.38
C TYR A 158 3.54 3.62 -4.27
N GLY A 159 2.64 3.84 -5.23
CA GLY A 159 1.25 3.38 -5.21
C GLY A 159 0.92 2.29 -6.23
N GLY A 160 -0.36 1.95 -6.31
CA GLY A 160 -0.84 0.93 -7.24
C GLY A 160 -2.33 1.09 -7.49
N LEU A 161 -2.91 0.12 -8.17
CA LEU A 161 -4.34 0.05 -8.46
C LEU A 161 -4.93 -1.26 -7.93
N GLY A 162 -6.19 -1.23 -7.51
CA GLY A 162 -6.93 -2.43 -7.11
C GLY A 162 -6.74 -2.85 -5.65
N ALA A 163 -7.03 -4.11 -5.37
CA ALA A 163 -6.98 -4.68 -4.04
C ALA A 163 -5.54 -5.01 -3.61
N ARG A 164 -5.28 -4.90 -2.30
CA ARG A 164 -4.00 -5.26 -1.66
C ARG A 164 -2.78 -4.50 -2.21
N THR A 165 -2.97 -3.28 -2.71
CA THR A 165 -1.88 -2.39 -3.21
C THR A 165 -0.77 -2.13 -2.19
N ARG A 166 -1.12 -2.15 -0.91
CA ARG A 166 -0.20 -1.95 0.23
C ARG A 166 0.54 -3.21 0.63
N ARG A 167 0.24 -4.32 -0.04
CA ARG A 167 0.80 -5.66 0.19
C ARG A 167 1.44 -6.19 -1.10
N GLY A 168 2.02 -5.30 -1.91
CA GLY A 168 2.80 -5.67 -3.09
C GLY A 168 2.05 -5.80 -4.41
N PHE A 169 0.72 -5.82 -4.41
CA PHE A 169 -0.10 -6.10 -5.61
C PHE A 169 -0.49 -4.85 -6.42
N GLY A 170 -0.85 -5.03 -7.68
CA GLY A 170 -1.39 -3.98 -8.54
C GLY A 170 -0.45 -2.82 -8.84
N GLN A 171 0.86 -3.04 -8.80
CA GLN A 171 1.83 -2.01 -9.21
C GLN A 171 1.80 -1.79 -10.71
N LEU A 172 2.08 -0.56 -11.11
CA LEU A 172 2.10 -0.12 -12.50
C LEU A 172 3.43 0.58 -12.79
N ALA A 173 3.97 0.36 -13.99
CA ALA A 173 5.09 1.11 -14.52
C ALA A 173 4.68 1.82 -15.81
N CYS A 174 5.13 3.05 -16.01
CA CYS A 174 5.00 3.72 -17.30
C CYS A 174 6.17 3.25 -18.19
N ALA A 175 5.86 2.67 -19.35
CA ALA A 175 6.88 2.20 -20.28
C ALA A 175 7.31 3.31 -21.27
N ARG A 176 6.38 4.18 -21.67
CA ARG A 176 6.60 5.28 -22.62
C ARG A 176 5.46 6.30 -22.59
N VAL A 177 5.70 7.50 -23.12
CA VAL A 177 4.70 8.58 -23.26
C VAL A 177 4.58 9.01 -24.72
N THR A 178 3.36 9.09 -25.27
CA THR A 178 3.14 9.44 -26.69
C THR A 178 1.95 10.40 -26.91
N ALA A 179 1.70 10.77 -28.17
CA ALA A 179 0.55 11.55 -28.68
C ALA A 179 0.36 13.00 -28.17
N GLY A 180 1.08 13.42 -27.14
CA GLY A 180 1.02 14.76 -26.55
C GLY A 180 2.30 15.13 -25.80
N ARG A 181 2.29 16.30 -25.15
CA ARG A 181 3.40 16.77 -24.32
C ARG A 181 3.03 16.69 -22.85
N LEU A 182 4.01 16.41 -22.00
CA LEU A 182 3.87 16.58 -20.55
C LEU A 182 3.94 18.08 -20.20
N PRO A 183 3.23 18.53 -19.15
CA PRO A 183 3.22 19.94 -18.75
C PRO A 183 4.58 20.36 -18.15
N GLY A 184 4.85 21.68 -18.15
CA GLY A 184 6.08 22.26 -17.63
C GLY A 184 7.38 21.62 -18.13
N ARG A 185 8.25 21.26 -17.18
CA ARG A 185 9.56 20.63 -17.44
C ARG A 185 9.56 19.12 -17.27
N TRP A 186 8.39 18.49 -17.10
CA TRP A 186 8.29 17.04 -17.03
C TRP A 186 8.76 16.40 -18.33
N ARG A 187 9.41 15.24 -18.21
CA ARG A 187 9.94 14.42 -19.31
C ARG A 187 9.48 12.99 -19.13
N GLU A 188 9.49 12.23 -20.22
CA GLU A 188 9.15 10.80 -20.18
C GLU A 188 9.99 10.03 -19.14
N ALA A 189 11.30 10.29 -19.08
CA ALA A 189 12.22 9.67 -18.12
C ALA A 189 11.82 9.90 -16.65
N ASP A 190 11.07 10.96 -16.33
CA ASP A 190 10.59 11.20 -14.97
C ASP A 190 9.53 10.17 -14.55
N LEU A 191 8.88 9.51 -15.51
CA LEU A 191 7.84 8.49 -15.30
C LEU A 191 8.29 7.06 -15.64
N THR A 192 9.32 6.90 -16.49
CA THR A 192 9.73 5.59 -17.04
C THR A 192 11.01 5.00 -16.44
N THR A 193 11.69 5.75 -15.56
CA THR A 193 12.98 5.29 -14.99
C THR A 193 12.83 4.06 -14.09
N THR A 194 13.43 2.94 -14.52
CA THR A 194 13.78 1.81 -13.64
C THR A 194 14.86 2.27 -12.67
N ARG A 195 14.62 2.06 -11.38
CA ARG A 195 15.51 2.52 -10.31
C ARG A 195 16.38 1.38 -9.80
N THR A 196 17.64 1.68 -9.60
CA THR A 196 18.61 0.85 -8.86
C THR A 196 18.24 0.78 -7.38
N ALA A 197 18.86 -0.16 -6.65
CA ALA A 197 18.67 -0.24 -5.20
C ALA A 197 19.07 1.05 -4.47
N GLY A 198 20.15 1.71 -4.93
CA GLY A 198 20.62 2.98 -4.36
C GLY A 198 19.65 4.12 -4.59
N GLU A 199 19.02 4.22 -5.77
CA GLU A 199 17.99 5.23 -6.03
C GLU A 199 16.73 4.99 -5.21
N TRP A 200 16.34 3.72 -4.97
CA TRP A 200 15.26 3.42 -4.03
C TRP A 200 15.62 3.77 -2.58
N ALA A 201 16.86 3.53 -2.15
CA ALA A 201 17.33 3.94 -0.84
C ALA A 201 17.30 5.47 -0.68
N ALA A 202 17.75 6.22 -1.69
CA ALA A 202 17.66 7.68 -1.72
C ALA A 202 16.21 8.20 -1.65
N LEU A 203 15.25 7.50 -2.28
CA LEU A 203 13.83 7.81 -2.12
C LEU A 203 13.31 7.56 -0.70
N GLY A 204 13.93 6.63 0.05
CA GLY A 204 13.64 6.39 1.46
C GLY A 204 14.05 7.54 2.37
N GLU A 205 15.13 8.22 2.03
CA GLU A 205 15.62 9.41 2.73
C GLU A 205 14.88 10.68 2.30
N ARG A 206 14.58 10.80 1.00
CA ARG A 206 13.86 11.95 0.42
C ARG A 206 12.72 11.47 -0.47
N ALA A 207 11.52 11.41 0.11
CA ALA A 207 10.30 10.93 -0.54
C ALA A 207 9.93 11.66 -1.86
N VAL A 208 10.38 12.92 -2.02
CA VAL A 208 10.22 13.67 -3.27
C VAL A 208 11.56 14.31 -3.63
N PRO A 209 12.27 13.77 -4.64
CA PRO A 209 13.55 14.34 -5.09
C PRO A 209 13.41 15.80 -5.54
N THR A 210 14.44 16.61 -5.28
CA THR A 210 14.44 18.06 -5.60
C THR A 210 14.20 18.32 -7.08
N GLU A 211 14.76 17.47 -7.94
CA GLU A 211 14.58 17.54 -9.39
C GLU A 211 13.14 17.29 -9.82
N ILE A 212 12.40 16.43 -9.11
CA ILE A 212 10.97 16.17 -9.35
C ILE A 212 10.13 17.37 -8.87
N GLN A 213 10.47 17.93 -7.70
CA GLN A 213 9.80 19.11 -7.16
C GLN A 213 9.95 20.33 -8.08
N ALA A 214 11.11 20.50 -8.73
CA ALA A 214 11.42 21.64 -9.58
C ALA A 214 10.83 21.58 -11.00
N LYS A 215 10.06 20.54 -11.36
CA LYS A 215 9.60 20.33 -12.75
C LYS A 215 8.54 21.31 -13.21
N SER A 216 7.71 21.86 -12.32
CA SER A 216 6.61 22.76 -12.71
C SER A 216 6.25 23.70 -11.57
N PRO A 217 5.62 24.86 -11.84
CA PRO A 217 5.06 25.68 -10.79
C PRO A 217 4.08 24.86 -9.95
N LEU A 218 4.26 24.86 -8.63
CA LEU A 218 3.32 24.23 -7.68
C LEU A 218 2.52 25.29 -6.89
N GLY A 219 2.72 26.57 -7.23
CA GLY A 219 2.19 27.72 -6.48
C GLY A 219 2.91 27.84 -5.13
N ASP A 220 2.12 27.91 -4.07
CA ASP A 220 2.60 28.08 -2.69
C ASP A 220 3.10 26.78 -2.04
N TRP A 221 3.05 25.65 -2.76
CA TRP A 221 3.56 24.37 -2.28
C TRP A 221 5.06 24.45 -1.99
N ARG A 222 5.46 24.15 -0.76
CA ARG A 222 6.86 24.08 -0.31
C ARG A 222 7.05 22.79 0.46
N LEU A 223 7.94 21.93 -0.03
CA LEU A 223 8.25 20.66 0.63
C LEU A 223 8.64 20.92 2.08
N LEU A 224 8.02 20.19 3.00
CA LEU A 224 8.34 20.24 4.42
C LEU A 224 9.65 19.48 4.63
N GLU A 225 10.73 20.22 4.93
CA GLU A 225 12.05 19.70 5.27
C GLU A 225 12.28 19.80 6.79
N GLY A 226 13.12 18.92 7.34
CA GLY A 226 13.53 18.95 8.77
C GLY A 226 13.11 17.73 9.59
N GLN A 227 13.68 17.62 10.80
CA GLN A 227 13.34 16.63 11.83
C GLN A 227 12.09 17.09 12.61
N PRO A 228 11.27 16.17 13.16
CA PRO A 228 10.10 16.56 13.96
C PRO A 228 10.50 17.35 15.21
N ASP A 229 9.78 18.43 15.49
CA ASP A 229 9.72 19.00 16.84
C ASP A 229 8.92 18.03 17.73
N GLU A 230 9.46 17.65 18.89
CA GLU A 230 8.82 16.73 19.85
C GLU A 230 7.43 17.24 20.30
N ALA A 231 7.16 18.55 20.18
CA ALA A 231 5.90 19.16 20.56
C ALA A 231 4.81 19.17 19.48
N GLU A 232 5.10 18.78 18.23
CA GLU A 232 4.12 18.89 17.14
C GLU A 232 3.19 17.66 17.07
N PRO A 233 1.85 17.85 17.00
CA PRO A 233 0.91 16.74 16.94
C PRO A 233 1.03 15.92 15.65
N LEU A 234 0.66 14.64 15.74
CA LEU A 234 0.61 13.78 14.56
C LEU A 234 -0.37 14.30 13.50
N PRO A 235 -0.01 14.20 12.20
CA PRO A 235 -0.92 14.52 11.12
C PRO A 235 -2.18 13.65 11.17
N GLU A 236 -3.32 14.24 10.85
CA GLU A 236 -4.58 13.50 10.80
C GLU A 236 -4.68 12.56 9.60
N PHE A 237 -3.83 12.74 8.59
CA PHE A 237 -3.83 12.01 7.33
C PHE A 237 -2.39 11.75 6.84
N PRO A 238 -2.19 10.80 5.91
CA PRO A 238 -0.89 10.50 5.32
C PRO A 238 -0.21 11.75 4.72
N VAL A 239 1.06 11.97 5.09
CA VAL A 239 1.90 13.07 4.61
C VAL A 239 3.16 12.51 3.96
N LEU A 240 3.41 12.81 2.67
CA LEU A 240 4.59 12.33 1.96
C LEU A 240 5.75 13.32 2.12
N ALA A 241 6.39 13.31 3.30
CA ALA A 241 7.59 14.08 3.61
C ALA A 241 8.43 13.30 4.64
N PRO A 242 9.79 13.43 4.64
CA PRO A 242 10.69 12.67 5.51
C PRO A 242 10.35 12.69 7.01
N ARG A 243 9.55 13.67 7.43
CA ARG A 243 9.07 13.86 8.80
C ARG A 243 7.98 12.90 9.25
N TRP A 244 7.09 12.49 8.34
CA TRP A 244 5.91 11.67 8.64
C TRP A 244 5.77 10.50 7.67
N TRP A 245 6.84 10.23 6.96
CA TRP A 245 6.94 9.15 6.02
C TRP A 245 8.34 8.58 6.09
N PHE A 246 8.38 7.27 6.09
CA PHE A 246 9.61 6.51 6.09
C PHE A 246 9.63 5.57 4.89
N GLY A 247 10.80 5.34 4.31
CA GLY A 247 10.99 4.30 3.31
C GLY A 247 12.36 3.64 3.39
N ARG A 248 12.44 2.35 3.08
CA ARG A 248 13.70 1.62 2.94
C ARG A 248 13.58 0.42 2.01
N MET A 249 14.73 -0.13 1.64
CA MET A 249 14.81 -1.47 1.06
C MET A 249 14.86 -2.52 2.18
N LEU A 250 14.07 -3.59 2.04
CA LEU A 250 14.24 -4.80 2.84
C LEU A 250 15.52 -5.53 2.43
N HIS A 251 16.13 -6.27 3.36
CA HIS A 251 17.29 -7.09 3.06
C HIS A 251 16.94 -8.27 2.13
N GLY A 252 17.84 -8.55 1.19
CA GLY A 252 17.71 -9.65 0.23
C GLY A 252 17.68 -9.17 -1.22
N THR A 253 18.05 -10.06 -2.12
CA THR A 253 18.11 -9.80 -3.57
C THR A 253 17.32 -10.88 -4.33
N PRO A 254 15.97 -10.85 -4.26
CA PRO A 254 15.14 -11.76 -5.03
C PRO A 254 15.49 -11.69 -6.53
N THR A 255 15.40 -12.83 -7.20
CA THR A 255 15.77 -12.93 -8.62
C THR A 255 14.58 -13.14 -9.55
N SER A 256 13.38 -12.91 -9.03
CA SER A 256 12.11 -12.93 -9.75
C SER A 256 11.07 -12.16 -8.94
N LEU A 257 9.99 -11.75 -9.61
CA LEU A 257 8.83 -11.16 -8.95
C LEU A 257 8.26 -12.10 -7.86
N ASP A 258 8.15 -13.39 -8.15
CA ASP A 258 7.59 -14.38 -7.23
C ASP A 258 8.42 -14.47 -5.94
N ALA A 259 9.74 -14.47 -6.08
CA ALA A 259 10.65 -14.46 -4.94
C ALA A 259 10.56 -13.16 -4.14
N ALA A 260 10.31 -12.01 -4.80
CA ALA A 260 10.14 -10.73 -4.12
C ALA A 260 8.80 -10.65 -3.36
N LEU A 261 7.71 -11.19 -3.92
CA LEU A 261 6.43 -11.32 -3.23
C LEU A 261 6.50 -12.30 -2.05
N ASP A 262 7.22 -13.41 -2.22
CA ASP A 262 7.48 -14.37 -1.14
C ASP A 262 8.28 -13.73 0.00
N LEU A 263 9.38 -13.04 -0.31
CA LEU A 263 10.16 -12.26 0.67
C LEU A 263 9.28 -11.26 1.41
N ALA A 264 8.57 -10.38 0.68
CA ALA A 264 7.70 -9.37 1.28
C ALA A 264 6.66 -9.99 2.24
N GLY A 265 6.08 -11.14 1.88
CA GLY A 265 5.09 -11.81 2.71
C GLY A 265 5.67 -12.53 3.92
N ARG A 266 6.90 -13.04 3.82
CA ARG A 266 7.63 -13.63 4.95
C ARG A 266 8.00 -12.57 5.97
N GLU A 267 8.64 -11.48 5.54
CA GLU A 267 9.01 -10.35 6.41
C GLU A 267 7.77 -9.76 7.10
N TRP A 268 6.72 -9.49 6.32
CA TRP A 268 5.47 -8.95 6.87
C TRP A 268 4.79 -9.89 7.87
N ARG A 269 4.90 -11.21 7.65
CA ARG A 269 4.37 -12.19 8.59
C ARG A 269 5.24 -12.31 9.82
N ALA A 270 6.56 -12.36 9.67
CA ALA A 270 7.51 -12.47 10.76
C ALA A 270 7.32 -11.31 11.75
N PHE A 271 7.20 -10.09 11.22
CA PHE A 271 6.92 -8.91 12.02
C PHE A 271 5.60 -8.99 12.82
N ARG A 272 4.58 -9.70 12.30
CA ARG A 272 3.24 -9.80 12.90
C ARG A 272 3.02 -11.04 13.77
N ALA A 273 3.85 -12.07 13.66
CA ALA A 273 3.62 -13.37 14.27
C ALA A 273 4.67 -13.66 15.34
N VAL A 274 4.26 -14.29 16.45
CA VAL A 274 5.24 -14.89 17.37
C VAL A 274 5.78 -16.14 16.70
N VAL A 275 7.00 -16.06 16.17
CA VAL A 275 7.85 -17.24 16.03
C VAL A 275 9.02 -17.01 16.98
N ASP A 276 9.40 -18.03 17.74
CA ASP A 276 10.68 -17.98 18.42
C ASP A 276 11.78 -17.70 17.38
N PRO A 277 12.70 -16.75 17.62
CA PRO A 277 13.79 -16.48 16.69
C PRO A 277 14.54 -17.77 16.34
N GLY A 278 14.55 -18.11 15.05
CA GLY A 278 15.19 -19.32 14.53
C GLY A 278 14.31 -20.58 14.46
N GLY A 279 13.05 -20.52 14.92
CA GLY A 279 12.09 -21.61 14.72
C GLY A 279 11.65 -21.71 13.25
N PRO A 280 11.47 -22.93 12.69
CA PRO A 280 10.87 -23.05 11.36
C PRO A 280 9.48 -22.40 11.37
N ILE A 281 9.10 -21.78 10.25
CA ILE A 281 7.71 -21.36 10.02
C ILE A 281 6.83 -22.64 10.06
N GLY A 282 6.27 -22.94 11.24
CA GLY A 282 5.50 -24.16 11.53
C GLY A 282 4.01 -23.91 11.81
N ASP A 283 3.34 -24.90 12.40
CA ASP A 283 1.87 -24.91 12.54
C ASP A 283 1.32 -24.00 13.67
N ASP A 284 2.10 -23.63 14.69
CA ASP A 284 1.66 -22.73 15.76
C ASP A 284 2.22 -21.30 15.60
N THR A 285 1.65 -20.58 14.64
CA THR A 285 2.11 -19.25 14.16
C THR A 285 1.13 -18.13 14.47
N ARG A 286 0.58 -18.20 15.68
CA ARG A 286 -0.40 -17.26 16.20
C ARG A 286 0.28 -15.95 16.61
N SER A 287 -0.33 -14.81 16.29
CA SER A 287 0.12 -13.53 16.83
C SER A 287 -0.03 -13.52 18.36
N PRO A 288 0.70 -12.66 19.10
CA PRO A 288 0.50 -12.57 20.54
C PRO A 288 -0.97 -12.28 20.86
N GLU A 289 -1.60 -11.39 20.10
CA GLU A 289 -3.00 -11.03 20.30
C GLU A 289 -3.93 -12.22 20.09
N TRP A 290 -3.63 -13.16 19.19
CA TRP A 290 -4.44 -14.38 19.10
C TRP A 290 -4.44 -15.15 20.42
N ARG A 291 -3.28 -15.28 21.08
CA ARG A 291 -3.14 -16.03 22.33
C ARG A 291 -3.72 -15.26 23.52
N HIS A 292 -3.31 -14.00 23.64
CA HIS A 292 -3.49 -13.19 24.84
C HIS A 292 -4.77 -12.35 24.83
N VAL A 293 -5.17 -11.85 23.65
CA VAL A 293 -6.34 -10.97 23.51
C VAL A 293 -7.55 -11.78 23.04
N ILE A 294 -7.47 -12.42 21.87
CA ILE A 294 -8.60 -13.11 21.25
C ILE A 294 -9.03 -14.32 22.08
N HIS A 295 -8.07 -15.09 22.59
CA HIS A 295 -8.33 -16.27 23.41
C HIS A 295 -8.10 -16.09 24.91
N GLY A 296 -7.38 -15.04 25.32
CA GLY A 296 -7.14 -14.69 26.72
C GLY A 296 -7.90 -13.43 27.16
N ASP A 297 -7.42 -12.84 28.25
CA ASP A 297 -8.09 -11.75 28.96
C ASP A 297 -7.38 -10.39 28.81
N GLU A 298 -6.26 -10.34 28.08
CA GLU A 298 -5.55 -9.08 27.81
C GLU A 298 -6.36 -8.18 26.87
N THR A 299 -6.28 -6.87 27.08
CA THR A 299 -7.00 -5.85 26.29
C THR A 299 -6.10 -5.03 25.37
N GLU A 300 -4.79 -5.02 25.60
CA GLU A 300 -3.83 -4.32 24.76
C GLU A 300 -3.77 -4.96 23.36
N TYR A 301 -3.97 -4.16 22.32
CA TYR A 301 -4.14 -4.67 20.96
C TYR A 301 -3.27 -3.93 19.94
N PRO A 302 -1.95 -4.08 20.02
CA PRO A 302 -1.04 -3.21 19.32
C PRO A 302 -0.90 -3.52 17.82
N ILE A 303 -1.23 -4.73 17.36
CA ILE A 303 -1.33 -5.04 15.93
C ILE A 303 -2.28 -4.09 15.16
N ALA A 304 -3.18 -3.38 15.86
CA ALA A 304 -4.00 -2.31 15.28
C ALA A 304 -3.17 -1.17 14.66
N ALA A 305 -1.97 -0.90 15.17
CA ALA A 305 -1.03 0.07 14.60
C ALA A 305 -0.70 -0.25 13.13
N LEU A 306 -0.76 -1.53 12.75
CA LEU A 306 -0.47 -2.01 11.40
C LEU A 306 -1.71 -2.03 10.48
N GLY A 307 -2.78 -1.40 10.93
CA GLY A 307 -4.04 -1.24 10.23
C GLY A 307 -5.16 -2.16 10.71
N LEU A 308 -6.37 -1.74 10.38
CA LEU A 308 -7.63 -2.37 10.74
C LEU A 308 -8.58 -2.43 9.51
N PRO A 309 -9.53 -3.38 9.46
CA PRO A 309 -9.78 -4.42 10.46
C PRO A 309 -8.76 -5.57 10.42
N VAL A 310 -8.61 -6.28 11.53
CA VAL A 310 -7.80 -7.50 11.65
C VAL A 310 -8.71 -8.71 11.86
N GLY A 311 -8.70 -9.61 10.88
CA GLY A 311 -9.49 -10.84 10.89
C GLY A 311 -8.71 -12.05 11.42
N TYR A 312 -9.38 -12.85 12.24
CA TYR A 312 -8.89 -14.07 12.86
C TYR A 312 -9.77 -15.24 12.45
N TYR A 313 -9.14 -16.35 12.06
CA TYR A 313 -9.83 -17.55 11.61
C TYR A 313 -9.08 -18.79 12.08
N SER A 314 -9.81 -19.77 12.62
CA SER A 314 -9.29 -21.12 12.82
C SER A 314 -10.40 -22.14 12.61
N ALA A 315 -10.11 -23.20 11.87
CA ALA A 315 -10.97 -24.37 11.76
C ALA A 315 -10.24 -25.57 12.37
N LYS A 316 -10.78 -26.11 13.46
CA LYS A 316 -10.28 -27.35 14.07
C LYS A 316 -11.23 -28.49 13.73
N ARG A 317 -10.69 -29.65 13.39
CA ARG A 317 -11.48 -30.86 13.11
C ARG A 317 -12.39 -31.18 14.30
N GLY A 318 -13.68 -31.39 14.05
CA GLY A 318 -14.67 -31.71 15.08
C GLY A 318 -15.22 -30.51 15.88
N ARG A 319 -14.83 -29.27 15.56
CA ARG A 319 -15.44 -28.05 16.10
C ARG A 319 -15.89 -27.12 14.97
N GLY A 320 -16.90 -26.30 15.22
CA GLY A 320 -17.27 -25.21 14.30
C GLY A 320 -16.10 -24.23 14.08
N PRO A 321 -16.03 -23.55 12.93
CA PRO A 321 -14.95 -22.59 12.65
C PRO A 321 -15.04 -21.41 13.62
N PHE A 322 -13.89 -21.03 14.19
CA PHE A 322 -13.74 -19.78 14.91
C PHE A 322 -13.49 -18.64 13.92
N LYS A 323 -14.23 -17.54 14.06
CA LYS A 323 -14.08 -16.31 13.28
C LYS A 323 -14.18 -15.12 14.21
N ALA A 324 -13.18 -14.26 14.25
CA ALA A 324 -13.29 -12.97 14.94
C ALA A 324 -12.71 -11.86 14.07
N THR A 325 -13.23 -10.65 14.19
CA THR A 325 -12.69 -9.46 13.52
C THR A 325 -12.60 -8.34 14.54
N VAL A 326 -11.44 -7.70 14.64
CA VAL A 326 -11.26 -6.47 15.43
C VAL A 326 -11.27 -5.29 14.46
N GLU A 327 -12.19 -4.36 14.66
CA GLU A 327 -12.42 -3.19 13.81
C GLU A 327 -12.66 -1.92 14.63
N PRO A 328 -12.29 -0.74 14.14
CA PRO A 328 -12.51 0.49 14.87
C PRO A 328 -13.96 0.94 14.72
N ALA A 329 -14.48 1.61 15.73
CA ALA A 329 -15.78 2.25 15.71
C ALA A 329 -15.69 3.64 16.36
N LEU A 330 -16.49 4.58 15.85
CA LEU A 330 -16.67 5.90 16.45
C LEU A 330 -18.16 6.13 16.60
N ASN A 331 -18.61 6.41 17.83
CA ASN A 331 -20.03 6.59 18.15
C ASN A 331 -20.90 5.40 17.67
N GLY A 332 -20.37 4.17 17.79
CA GLY A 332 -21.04 2.94 17.35
C GLY A 332 -21.05 2.68 15.83
N ALA A 333 -20.57 3.63 15.01
CA ALA A 333 -20.45 3.46 13.57
C ALA A 333 -19.08 2.86 13.20
N PRO A 334 -19.02 1.85 12.31
CA PRO A 334 -17.76 1.24 11.92
C PRO A 334 -16.88 2.22 11.16
N LEU A 335 -15.61 2.27 11.55
CA LEU A 335 -14.54 2.99 10.88
C LEU A 335 -13.65 2.03 10.10
N ARG A 336 -12.78 2.59 9.26
CA ARG A 336 -11.73 1.82 8.57
C ARG A 336 -10.42 2.56 8.69
N ARG A 337 -9.43 1.93 9.31
CA ARG A 337 -8.06 2.43 9.31
C ARG A 337 -7.17 1.55 8.46
N ALA A 338 -6.99 2.00 7.24
CA ALA A 338 -6.10 1.38 6.31
C ALA A 338 -4.66 1.23 6.93
N SER A 339 -4.00 0.06 6.82
CA SER A 339 -2.55 -0.14 7.08
C SER A 339 -1.68 1.05 6.65
N PRO A 340 -0.87 1.62 7.57
CA PRO A 340 0.09 2.66 7.24
C PRO A 340 1.29 2.11 6.45
N VAL A 341 1.62 0.83 6.63
CA VAL A 341 2.75 0.16 5.96
C VAL A 341 2.37 -0.33 4.55
N TRP A 342 3.27 -0.10 3.61
CA TRP A 342 3.24 -0.52 2.22
C TRP A 342 4.45 -1.41 1.92
N LEU A 343 4.21 -2.49 1.17
CA LEU A 343 5.25 -3.38 0.64
C LEU A 343 5.22 -3.28 -0.88
N ARG A 344 6.38 -3.14 -1.53
CA ARG A 344 6.53 -3.09 -2.99
C ARG A 344 7.69 -3.95 -3.47
N PRO A 345 7.41 -5.09 -4.12
CA PRO A 345 8.38 -5.68 -5.04
C PRO A 345 8.77 -4.66 -6.12
N VAL A 346 10.07 -4.42 -6.29
CA VAL A 346 10.61 -3.46 -7.26
C VAL A 346 11.63 -4.15 -8.16
N PHE A 347 11.50 -3.95 -9.47
CA PHE A 347 12.48 -4.42 -10.44
C PHE A 347 13.69 -3.49 -10.44
N LEU A 348 14.89 -4.05 -10.26
CA LEU A 348 16.14 -3.31 -10.12
C LEU A 348 17.03 -3.41 -11.38
N GLY A 349 16.60 -4.16 -12.38
CA GLY A 349 17.33 -4.38 -13.63
C GLY A 349 17.70 -5.84 -13.86
N ARG A 350 18.63 -6.05 -14.79
CA ARG A 350 19.22 -7.36 -15.05
C ARG A 350 20.71 -7.31 -14.70
N ASP A 351 21.21 -8.39 -14.11
CA ASP A 351 22.64 -8.53 -13.86
C ASP A 351 23.40 -8.80 -15.18
N ARG A 352 24.73 -8.92 -15.08
CA ARG A 352 25.60 -9.17 -16.24
C ARG A 352 25.29 -10.49 -16.97
N THR A 353 24.60 -11.42 -16.32
CA THR A 353 24.19 -12.72 -16.90
C THR A 353 22.80 -12.65 -17.54
N GLY A 354 22.14 -11.49 -17.49
CA GLY A 354 20.77 -11.30 -17.98
C GLY A 354 19.68 -11.73 -17.00
N ARG A 355 20.06 -12.21 -15.80
CA ARG A 355 19.11 -12.62 -14.76
C ARG A 355 18.48 -11.38 -14.13
N GLU A 356 17.18 -11.45 -13.88
CA GLU A 356 16.46 -10.36 -13.23
C GLU A 356 16.94 -10.17 -11.79
N THR A 357 17.08 -8.91 -11.41
CA THR A 357 17.32 -8.49 -10.03
C THR A 357 16.10 -7.74 -9.55
N TRP A 358 15.56 -8.17 -8.42
CA TRP A 358 14.43 -7.55 -7.74
C TRP A 358 14.82 -7.19 -6.31
N GLY A 359 14.04 -6.30 -5.70
CA GLY A 359 14.10 -6.00 -4.28
C GLY A 359 12.70 -5.79 -3.73
N VAL A 360 12.59 -5.49 -2.44
CA VAL A 360 11.34 -5.07 -1.82
C VAL A 360 11.56 -3.72 -1.15
N PHE A 361 10.95 -2.68 -1.70
CA PHE A 361 10.87 -1.38 -1.06
C PHE A 361 9.65 -1.36 -0.12
N THR A 362 9.85 -0.97 1.13
CA THR A 362 8.76 -0.73 2.09
C THR A 362 8.72 0.73 2.46
N HIS A 363 7.51 1.25 2.67
CA HIS A 363 7.31 2.59 3.22
C HIS A 363 6.10 2.64 4.14
N ALA A 364 6.09 3.61 5.04
CA ALA A 364 5.01 3.80 6.00
C ALA A 364 4.69 5.28 6.18
N PHE A 365 3.41 5.58 6.40
CA PHE A 365 2.97 6.90 6.84
C PHE A 365 2.78 6.93 8.35
N TRP A 366 3.47 7.86 9.00
CA TRP A 366 3.36 8.18 10.41
C TRP A 366 2.29 9.27 10.60
N ALA A 367 1.07 8.85 10.96
CA ALA A 367 -0.09 9.72 11.11
C ALA A 367 -1.04 9.14 12.16
N ARG A 368 -1.82 10.01 12.81
CA ARG A 368 -2.79 9.64 13.86
C ARG A 368 -3.61 8.43 13.44
N LEU A 369 -3.63 7.37 14.26
CA LEU A 369 -4.24 6.08 13.90
C LEU A 369 -5.76 6.18 13.75
N LEU A 370 -6.44 6.70 14.78
CA LEU A 370 -7.89 6.85 14.87
C LEU A 370 -8.24 8.23 15.41
N PRO A 371 -9.43 8.78 15.07
CA PRO A 371 -9.91 10.00 15.70
C PRO A 371 -10.19 9.78 17.20
N ASP A 372 -10.19 10.87 17.96
CA ASP A 372 -10.42 10.83 19.40
C ASP A 372 -11.80 10.23 19.73
N GLY A 373 -11.85 9.41 20.78
CA GLY A 373 -13.07 8.70 21.19
C GLY A 373 -13.44 7.50 20.30
N ALA A 374 -12.56 7.09 19.38
CA ALA A 374 -12.73 5.83 18.67
C ALA A 374 -12.19 4.66 19.49
N ASP A 375 -12.98 3.59 19.57
CA ASP A 375 -12.63 2.34 20.23
C ASP A 375 -12.51 1.20 19.22
N LEU A 376 -11.96 0.07 19.65
CA LEU A 376 -11.90 -1.15 18.86
C LEU A 376 -13.00 -2.12 19.32
N ARG A 377 -13.69 -2.73 18.36
CA ARG A 377 -14.72 -3.72 18.61
C ARG A 377 -14.30 -5.06 18.03
N MET A 378 -14.27 -6.09 18.87
CA MET A 378 -14.19 -7.48 18.42
C MET A 378 -15.60 -7.99 18.12
N THR A 379 -15.81 -8.57 16.93
CA THR A 379 -17.08 -9.18 16.51
C THR A 379 -16.85 -10.60 15.95
N GLY A 380 -17.91 -11.42 15.93
CA GLY A 380 -17.88 -12.80 15.40
C GLY A 380 -18.16 -13.85 16.47
N SER A 381 -17.31 -14.87 16.57
CA SER A 381 -17.37 -15.94 17.57
C SER A 381 -17.16 -15.46 19.00
N ARG A 382 -16.61 -14.25 19.18
CA ARG A 382 -16.52 -13.53 20.46
C ARG A 382 -16.85 -12.07 20.21
N THR A 383 -17.43 -11.42 21.22
CA THR A 383 -17.70 -9.98 21.21
C THR A 383 -17.06 -9.35 22.44
N ARG A 384 -16.24 -8.32 22.23
CA ARG A 384 -15.56 -7.58 23.30
C ARG A 384 -15.08 -6.24 22.76
N ASP A 385 -15.24 -5.19 23.53
CA ASP A 385 -14.63 -3.90 23.22
C ASP A 385 -13.18 -3.89 23.73
N LEU A 386 -12.30 -3.27 22.95
CA LEU A 386 -10.87 -3.16 23.20
C LEU A 386 -10.49 -1.68 23.09
N PRO A 387 -9.59 -1.17 23.94
CA PRO A 387 -9.07 0.17 23.77
C PRO A 387 -8.27 0.28 22.46
N ALA A 388 -8.29 1.45 21.84
CA ALA A 388 -7.31 1.77 20.81
C ALA A 388 -5.90 1.81 21.43
N PRO A 389 -4.84 1.35 20.71
CA PRO A 389 -3.48 1.50 21.21
C PRO A 389 -3.12 2.98 21.36
N ASP A 390 -2.37 3.30 22.40
CA ASP A 390 -1.83 4.65 22.61
C ASP A 390 -0.83 5.05 21.52
N GLU A 391 -0.56 6.36 21.45
CA GLU A 391 0.32 6.92 20.42
C GLU A 391 1.73 6.33 20.45
N ALA A 392 2.31 6.17 21.64
CA ALA A 392 3.64 5.61 21.82
C ALA A 392 3.72 4.14 21.36
N THR A 393 2.65 3.36 21.53
CA THR A 393 2.53 1.98 21.05
C THR A 393 2.47 1.95 19.53
N VAL A 394 1.71 2.86 18.93
CA VAL A 394 1.65 3.01 17.48
C VAL A 394 3.01 3.44 16.93
N GLU A 395 3.71 4.32 17.63
CA GLU A 395 5.03 4.85 17.25
C GLU A 395 6.07 3.77 17.25
N ARG A 396 6.21 3.06 18.37
CA ARG A 396 7.09 1.89 18.46
C ARG A 396 6.79 0.88 17.36
N ALA A 397 5.52 0.55 17.11
CA ALA A 397 5.17 -0.42 16.09
C ALA A 397 5.54 0.01 14.66
N VAL A 398 5.44 1.30 14.33
CA VAL A 398 5.89 1.80 13.03
C VAL A 398 7.41 1.88 13.00
N GLN A 399 8.05 2.42 14.04
CA GLN A 399 9.50 2.57 14.13
C GLN A 399 10.22 1.23 14.11
N ASP A 400 9.75 0.21 14.82
CA ASP A 400 10.33 -1.14 14.81
C ASP A 400 10.32 -1.75 13.40
N TRP A 401 9.23 -1.54 12.65
CA TRP A 401 9.19 -1.93 11.24
C TRP A 401 10.20 -1.13 10.40
N CYS A 402 10.36 0.16 10.70
CA CYS A 402 11.25 1.05 9.97
C CYS A 402 12.73 0.70 10.20
N ASP A 403 13.13 0.49 11.44
CA ASP A 403 14.53 0.25 11.86
C ASP A 403 15.00 -1.20 11.62
N ASP A 404 14.17 -2.00 10.95
CA ASP A 404 14.43 -3.42 10.72
C ASP A 404 14.66 -4.18 12.03
N HIS A 405 14.00 -3.74 13.10
CA HIS A 405 13.92 -4.51 14.31
C HIS A 405 13.00 -5.70 14.05
N ASP A 406 13.50 -6.90 14.33
CA ASP A 406 12.81 -8.17 14.06
C ASP A 406 11.35 -8.24 14.61
N ARG A 407 10.94 -7.35 15.52
CA ARG A 407 9.82 -7.61 16.45
C ARG A 407 9.21 -6.34 17.03
N LEU A 408 7.93 -6.41 17.36
CA LEU A 408 7.41 -5.70 18.54
C LEU A 408 8.13 -6.29 19.78
N PRO A 409 8.74 -5.49 20.68
CA PRO A 409 9.57 -5.98 21.76
C PRO A 409 8.88 -7.07 22.62
N ARG A 410 9.62 -8.07 23.15
CA ARG A 410 9.05 -9.09 24.07
C ARG A 410 8.43 -8.50 25.35
N ASN A 411 8.82 -7.28 25.69
CA ASN A 411 8.39 -6.44 26.81
C ASN A 411 7.24 -5.49 26.43
N PHE A 412 6.69 -5.63 25.23
CA PHE A 412 5.56 -4.84 24.74
C PHE A 412 4.20 -5.34 25.25
N TYR A 413 4.18 -6.55 25.82
CA TYR A 413 3.07 -7.05 26.62
C TYR A 413 3.55 -7.02 28.08
N PRO A 414 2.85 -6.31 29.00
CA PRO A 414 3.19 -6.39 30.41
C PRO A 414 3.12 -7.86 30.84
N ARG A 415 4.20 -8.37 31.44
CA ARG A 415 4.14 -9.68 32.09
C ARG A 415 3.22 -9.57 33.31
N PRO A 416 2.48 -10.66 33.66
CA PRO A 416 1.69 -10.70 34.88
C PRO A 416 2.51 -10.42 36.14
#